data_AF-A0A433D309-F1
#
_entry.id   AF-A0A433D309-F1
#
_cell.length_a   1.000
_cell.length_b   1.000
_cell.length_c   1.000
_cell.angle_alpha   90.00
_cell.angle_beta   90.00
_cell.angle_gamma   90.00
#
_symmetry.space_group_name_H-M   'P 1'
#
loop_
_entity.id
_entity.type
_entity.pdbx_description
1 polymer ?
#
loop_
_entity_poly.entity_id
_entity_poly.type
_entity_poly.pdbx_seq_one_letter_code
_entity_poly.pdbx_strand_id
1 'polypeptide(L)'
;MFEIPNAEVYMQWVFNLVPELCDLSKYETLVDRLISYEIDTFNAEFDAILLKYLSHYMGGWCSERRTDIFYHAFCFGINAELRRRGYSVVSSSKRELGLVKMYAVPNSATTAAVLIIEIKLPLNKESLEMAANQGIDQIKWDQYISDKIQQIFIFSIAFQGNQSCVSVRICEPIK
;
A
#
# COMPACT_ATOMS: atom_id res chain seq x y z
N MET A 1 -5.23 1.47 -18.42
CA MET A 1 -4.38 0.31 -18.72
C MET A 1 -2.95 0.76 -18.44
N PHE A 2 -2.24 0.09 -17.54
CA PHE A 2 -0.83 0.38 -17.27
C PHE A 2 0.01 -0.45 -18.24
N GLU A 3 0.92 0.20 -18.95
CA GLU A 3 1.92 -0.49 -19.78
C GLU A 3 3.16 -0.76 -18.94
N ILE A 4 3.60 -2.01 -18.95
CA ILE A 4 4.86 -2.40 -18.30
C ILE A 4 6.00 -1.81 -19.17
N PRO A 5 6.92 -1.02 -18.61
CA PRO A 5 7.83 -0.17 -19.38
C PRO A 5 8.69 -0.92 -20.39
N ASN A 6 9.07 -2.18 -20.08
CA ASN A 6 9.75 -3.09 -20.98
C ASN A 6 9.78 -4.53 -20.40
N ALA A 7 10.26 -5.47 -21.21
CA ALA A 7 10.38 -6.88 -20.86
C ALA A 7 11.34 -7.14 -19.67
N GLU A 8 12.38 -6.31 -19.49
CA GLU A 8 13.34 -6.49 -18.39
C GLU A 8 12.70 -6.18 -17.03
N VAL A 9 11.87 -5.11 -16.96
CA VAL A 9 11.06 -4.76 -15.78
C VAL A 9 10.01 -5.83 -15.51
N TYR A 10 9.36 -6.36 -16.55
CA TYR A 10 8.43 -7.48 -16.43
C TYR A 10 9.12 -8.74 -15.87
N MET A 11 10.30 -9.08 -16.38
CA MET A 11 11.05 -10.28 -15.95
C MET A 11 11.58 -10.11 -14.52
N GLN A 12 12.06 -8.93 -14.13
CA GLN A 12 12.44 -8.64 -12.73
C GLN A 12 11.23 -8.80 -11.78
N TRP A 13 10.04 -8.37 -12.21
CA TRP A 13 8.81 -8.54 -11.47
C TRP A 13 8.42 -10.02 -11.35
N VAL A 14 8.38 -10.76 -12.46
CA VAL A 14 7.97 -12.18 -12.52
C VAL A 14 8.97 -13.15 -11.88
N PHE A 15 10.27 -12.89 -11.95
CA PHE A 15 11.29 -13.84 -11.50
C PHE A 15 11.86 -13.55 -10.10
N ASN A 16 11.87 -12.29 -9.67
CA ASN A 16 12.50 -11.92 -8.39
C ASN A 16 11.47 -11.49 -7.33
N LEU A 17 10.41 -10.79 -7.74
CA LEU A 17 9.42 -10.28 -6.80
C LEU A 17 8.24 -11.23 -6.64
N VAL A 18 7.68 -11.74 -7.74
CA VAL A 18 6.54 -12.65 -7.72
C VAL A 18 6.84 -13.92 -6.92
N PRO A 19 7.95 -14.68 -7.13
CA PRO A 19 8.18 -15.93 -6.42
C PRO A 19 8.46 -15.75 -4.92
N GLU A 20 8.99 -14.58 -4.56
CA GLU A 20 9.30 -14.20 -3.17
C GLU A 20 8.06 -13.60 -2.46
N LEU A 21 7.17 -12.91 -3.18
CA LEU A 21 5.82 -12.51 -2.74
C LEU A 21 4.79 -13.66 -2.88
N CYS A 22 5.17 -14.80 -3.48
CA CYS A 22 4.29 -15.92 -3.84
C CYS A 22 3.90 -16.83 -2.69
N ASP A 23 4.27 -16.52 -1.46
CA ASP A 23 3.47 -17.03 -0.35
C ASP A 23 2.17 -16.24 -0.28
N LEU A 24 1.26 -16.56 -1.21
CA LEU A 24 -0.05 -15.94 -1.33
C LEU A 24 -0.76 -15.93 0.02
N SER A 25 -0.55 -16.95 0.85
CA SER A 25 -1.14 -17.03 2.20
C SER A 25 -0.64 -15.93 3.13
N LYS A 26 0.66 -15.60 3.12
CA LYS A 26 1.23 -14.47 3.88
C LYS A 26 0.73 -13.14 3.35
N TYR A 27 0.62 -13.04 2.04
CA TYR A 27 0.12 -11.83 1.39
C TYR A 27 -1.36 -11.59 1.71
N GLU A 28 -2.20 -12.62 1.61
CA GLU A 28 -3.59 -12.60 2.02
C GLU A 28 -3.72 -12.24 3.50
N THR A 29 -2.91 -12.86 4.37
CA THR A 29 -2.88 -12.54 5.81
C THR A 29 -2.56 -11.07 6.05
N LEU A 30 -1.57 -10.52 5.34
CA LEU A 30 -1.21 -9.11 5.45
C LEU A 30 -2.38 -8.19 5.05
N VAL A 31 -3.13 -8.56 4.01
CA VAL A 31 -4.35 -7.83 3.60
C VAL A 31 -5.49 -8.03 4.60
N ASP A 32 -5.64 -9.22 5.20
CA ASP A 32 -6.57 -9.46 6.31
C ASP A 32 -6.28 -8.54 7.49
N ARG A 33 -5.01 -8.38 7.89
CA ARG A 33 -4.62 -7.45 8.96
C ARG A 33 -4.95 -6.00 8.61
N LEU A 34 -4.72 -5.58 7.37
CA LEU A 34 -5.07 -4.24 6.90
C LEU A 34 -6.59 -3.99 6.97
N ILE A 35 -7.39 -4.93 6.47
CA ILE A 35 -8.87 -4.84 6.48
C ILE A 35 -9.42 -4.89 7.90
N SER A 36 -8.81 -5.70 8.77
CA SER A 36 -9.23 -5.93 10.16
C SER A 36 -8.65 -4.90 11.14
N TYR A 37 -7.91 -3.90 10.63
CA TYR A 37 -7.29 -2.84 11.42
C TYR A 37 -6.26 -3.33 12.46
N GLU A 38 -5.60 -4.46 12.19
CA GLU A 38 -4.56 -5.00 13.07
C GLU A 38 -3.18 -4.40 12.73
N ILE A 39 -3.03 -3.09 12.97
CA ILE A 39 -1.93 -2.29 12.38
C ILE A 39 -0.57 -2.60 12.99
N ASP A 40 -0.50 -2.87 14.29
CA ASP A 40 0.76 -3.25 14.93
C ASP A 40 1.28 -4.58 14.37
N THR A 41 0.36 -5.55 14.18
CA THR A 41 0.68 -6.84 13.58
C THR A 41 1.03 -6.71 12.10
N PHE A 42 0.27 -5.91 11.35
CA PHE A 42 0.58 -5.56 9.96
C PHE A 42 2.00 -4.99 9.85
N ASN A 43 2.35 -4.01 10.69
CA ASN A 43 3.67 -3.38 10.68
C ASN A 43 4.79 -4.38 10.94
N ALA A 44 4.64 -5.21 11.97
CA ALA A 44 5.65 -6.21 12.31
C ALA A 44 5.85 -7.24 11.19
N GLU A 45 4.77 -7.74 10.60
CA GLU A 45 4.83 -8.70 9.49
C GLU A 45 5.40 -8.06 8.22
N PHE A 46 5.00 -6.81 7.94
CA PHE A 46 5.45 -6.07 6.78
C PHE A 46 6.92 -5.68 6.87
N ASP A 47 7.40 -5.23 8.03
CA ASP A 47 8.82 -4.95 8.26
C ASP A 47 9.67 -6.22 8.15
N ALA A 48 9.16 -7.37 8.60
CA ALA A 48 9.84 -8.66 8.41
C ALA A 48 9.94 -9.03 6.92
N ILE A 49 8.88 -8.80 6.14
CA ILE A 49 8.87 -8.93 4.68
C ILE A 49 9.92 -7.99 4.06
N LEU A 50 9.88 -6.70 4.37
CA LEU A 50 10.81 -5.71 3.82
C LEU A 50 12.26 -6.05 4.16
N LEU A 51 12.55 -6.43 5.41
CA LEU A 51 13.88 -6.84 5.83
C LEU A 51 14.34 -8.06 5.04
N LYS A 52 13.51 -9.09 4.90
CA LYS A 52 13.86 -10.30 4.15
C LYS A 52 14.13 -9.98 2.67
N TYR A 53 13.26 -9.21 2.03
CA TYR A 53 13.31 -9.01 0.58
C TYR A 53 14.26 -7.91 0.16
N LEU A 54 14.30 -6.77 0.86
CA LEU A 54 15.10 -5.61 0.44
C LEU A 54 16.53 -5.63 0.98
N SER A 55 16.81 -6.33 2.11
CA SER A 55 18.19 -6.45 2.62
C SER A 55 19.14 -7.10 1.60
N HIS A 56 18.64 -8.05 0.80
CA HIS A 56 19.43 -8.71 -0.24
C HIS A 56 19.81 -7.79 -1.41
N TYR A 57 19.02 -6.74 -1.67
CA TYR A 57 19.19 -5.87 -2.84
C TYR A 57 19.77 -4.48 -2.53
N MET A 58 19.90 -4.10 -1.25
CA MET A 58 20.36 -2.78 -0.80
C MET A 58 21.90 -2.58 -0.88
N GLY A 59 22.66 -3.60 -1.30
CA GLY A 59 24.13 -3.57 -1.38
C GLY A 59 24.75 -2.92 -2.62
N GLY A 60 24.01 -2.16 -3.44
CA GLY A 60 24.56 -1.62 -4.70
C GLY A 60 23.83 -0.40 -5.28
N TRP A 61 24.54 0.31 -6.16
CA TRP A 61 24.34 1.65 -6.77
C TRP A 61 23.01 1.91 -7.53
N CYS A 62 21.96 1.14 -7.28
CA CYS A 62 20.63 1.23 -7.90
C CYS A 62 19.49 1.09 -6.88
N SER A 63 19.69 1.55 -5.63
CA SER A 63 18.78 1.33 -4.51
C SER A 63 17.42 2.02 -4.69
N GLU A 64 17.37 3.27 -5.13
CA GLU A 64 16.12 4.05 -5.20
C GLU A 64 15.14 3.51 -6.25
N ARG A 65 15.60 3.22 -7.47
CA ARG A 65 14.74 2.72 -8.56
C ARG A 65 14.21 1.32 -8.28
N ARG A 66 14.99 0.45 -7.63
CA ARG A 66 14.54 -0.91 -7.27
C ARG A 66 13.54 -0.89 -6.12
N THR A 67 13.78 0.00 -5.17
CA THR A 67 12.88 0.28 -4.05
C THR A 67 11.51 0.75 -4.56
N ASP A 68 11.50 1.69 -5.52
CA ASP A 68 10.29 2.15 -6.21
C ASP A 68 9.53 1.01 -6.94
N ILE A 69 10.26 0.14 -7.67
CA ILE A 69 9.67 -1.04 -8.33
C ILE A 69 9.01 -1.98 -7.32
N PHE A 70 9.67 -2.26 -6.19
CA PHE A 70 9.11 -3.12 -5.13
C PHE A 70 7.80 -2.54 -4.59
N TYR A 71 7.74 -1.23 -4.32
CA TYR A 71 6.54 -0.60 -3.78
C TYR A 71 5.40 -0.53 -4.79
N HIS A 72 5.71 -0.29 -6.06
CA HIS A 72 4.71 -0.36 -7.13
C HIS A 72 4.12 -1.77 -7.27
N ALA A 73 4.95 -2.80 -7.14
CA ALA A 73 4.48 -4.18 -7.15
C ALA A 73 3.65 -4.53 -5.91
N PHE A 74 4.03 -4.05 -4.73
CA PHE A 74 3.24 -4.19 -3.51
C PHE A 74 1.86 -3.55 -3.67
N CYS A 75 1.78 -2.31 -4.18
CA CYS A 75 0.52 -1.63 -4.51
C CYS A 75 -0.36 -2.48 -5.44
N PHE A 76 0.26 -3.05 -6.48
CA PHE A 76 -0.45 -3.87 -7.46
C PHE A 76 -1.07 -5.10 -6.81
N GLY A 77 -0.31 -5.79 -5.95
CA GLY A 77 -0.83 -6.88 -5.15
C GLY A 77 -2.06 -6.45 -4.33
N ILE A 78 -2.00 -5.28 -3.68
CA ILE A 78 -3.04 -4.86 -2.73
C ILE A 78 -4.32 -4.60 -3.51
N ASN A 79 -4.18 -3.95 -4.66
CA ASN A 79 -5.26 -3.70 -5.59
C ASN A 79 -5.92 -5.00 -6.08
N ALA A 80 -5.11 -5.96 -6.52
CA ALA A 80 -5.60 -7.24 -7.03
C ALA A 80 -6.36 -8.03 -5.95
N GLU A 81 -5.82 -8.08 -4.73
CA GLU A 81 -6.41 -8.83 -3.63
C GLU A 81 -7.68 -8.18 -3.10
N LEU A 82 -7.71 -6.85 -2.96
CA LEU A 82 -8.93 -6.14 -2.61
C LEU A 82 -10.05 -6.36 -3.64
N ARG A 83 -9.73 -6.34 -4.93
CA ARG A 83 -10.71 -6.68 -5.98
C ARG A 83 -11.22 -8.10 -5.86
N ARG A 84 -10.33 -9.07 -5.59
CA ARG A 84 -10.70 -10.48 -5.37
C ARG A 84 -11.67 -10.62 -4.20
N ARG A 85 -11.48 -9.83 -3.14
CA ARG A 85 -12.35 -9.75 -1.95
C ARG A 85 -13.63 -8.94 -2.17
N GLY A 86 -13.90 -8.49 -3.39
CA GLY A 86 -15.15 -7.81 -3.72
C GLY A 86 -15.12 -6.30 -3.45
N TYR A 87 -13.96 -5.66 -3.44
CA TYR A 87 -13.86 -4.20 -3.45
C TYR A 87 -13.81 -3.65 -4.88
N SER A 88 -14.52 -2.55 -5.12
CA SER A 88 -14.25 -1.65 -6.22
C SER A 88 -13.05 -0.77 -5.86
N VAL A 89 -11.93 -0.98 -6.56
CA VAL A 89 -10.70 -0.23 -6.32
C VAL A 89 -10.49 0.83 -7.41
N VAL A 90 -10.26 2.08 -7.01
CA VAL A 90 -9.81 3.16 -7.89
C VAL A 90 -8.42 3.58 -7.43
N SER A 91 -7.44 3.53 -8.33
CA SER A 91 -6.07 3.98 -8.05
C SER A 91 -5.75 5.21 -8.88
N SER A 92 -5.33 6.29 -8.24
CA SER A 92 -4.73 7.42 -8.94
C SER A 92 -3.21 7.38 -8.72
N SER A 93 -2.47 7.14 -9.79
CA SER A 93 -1.07 7.57 -9.87
C SER A 93 -1.06 8.91 -10.61
N LYS A 94 -0.83 10.01 -9.89
CA LYS A 94 -0.33 11.20 -10.58
C LYS A 94 1.07 10.85 -11.08
N ARG A 95 1.50 11.42 -12.21
CA ARG A 95 2.86 11.21 -12.78
C ARG A 95 4.00 11.72 -11.89
N GLU A 96 3.71 12.14 -10.67
CA GLU A 96 4.68 12.53 -9.67
C GLU A 96 5.19 11.27 -8.96
N LEU A 97 6.50 11.07 -8.96
CA LEU A 97 7.14 9.93 -8.30
C LEU A 97 6.70 9.85 -6.83
N GLY A 98 6.36 8.63 -6.38
CA GLY A 98 6.15 8.34 -4.96
C GLY A 98 4.77 8.65 -4.37
N LEU A 99 3.73 8.82 -5.20
CA LEU A 99 2.35 9.03 -4.73
C LEU A 99 1.38 8.06 -5.41
N VAL A 100 1.20 6.88 -4.80
CA VAL A 100 0.08 5.98 -5.15
C VAL A 100 -1.03 6.20 -4.14
N LYS A 101 -2.21 6.63 -4.61
CA LYS A 101 -3.44 6.65 -3.81
C LYS A 101 -4.38 5.57 -4.32
N MET A 102 -4.84 4.71 -3.43
CA MET A 102 -5.83 3.68 -3.68
C MET A 102 -7.06 3.92 -2.83
N TYR A 103 -8.22 3.84 -3.47
CA TYR A 103 -9.53 3.94 -2.83
C TYR A 103 -10.25 2.62 -3.07
N ALA A 104 -10.55 1.87 -2.02
CA ALA A 104 -11.23 0.60 -2.09
C ALA A 104 -12.57 0.70 -1.38
N VAL A 105 -13.65 0.60 -2.16
CA VAL A 105 -15.03 0.63 -1.68
C VAL A 105 -15.63 -0.78 -1.82
N PRO A 106 -16.17 -1.38 -0.76
CA PRO A 106 -16.75 -2.73 -0.85
C PRO A 106 -18.00 -2.74 -1.74
N ASN A 107 -18.18 -3.80 -2.54
CA ASN A 107 -19.30 -3.93 -3.48
C ASN A 107 -20.61 -4.38 -2.81
N SER A 108 -20.54 -5.03 -1.64
CA SER A 108 -21.72 -5.48 -0.88
C SER A 108 -22.07 -4.52 0.25
N ALA A 109 -23.37 -4.27 0.44
CA ALA A 109 -23.91 -3.42 1.50
C ALA A 109 -23.78 -4.01 2.92
N THR A 110 -23.34 -5.27 3.04
CA THR A 110 -22.94 -5.88 4.31
C THR A 110 -21.54 -5.41 4.68
N THR A 111 -21.47 -4.16 5.14
CA THR A 111 -20.50 -3.62 6.10
C THR A 111 -19.06 -4.11 5.95
N ALA A 112 -18.31 -3.39 5.12
CA ALA A 112 -16.86 -3.36 5.19
C ALA A 112 -16.41 -1.89 5.17
N ALA A 113 -15.31 -1.60 5.84
CA ALA A 113 -14.76 -0.26 5.86
C ALA A 113 -14.29 0.14 4.45
N VAL A 114 -14.47 1.41 4.08
CA VAL A 114 -13.75 1.96 2.93
C VAL A 114 -12.28 2.06 3.32
N LEU A 115 -11.39 1.58 2.46
CA LEU A 115 -9.95 1.70 2.66
C LEU A 115 -9.42 2.78 1.72
N ILE A 116 -8.75 3.77 2.29
CA ILE A 116 -7.99 4.76 1.54
C ILE A 116 -6.53 4.56 1.89
N ILE A 117 -5.70 4.20 0.92
CA ILE A 117 -4.29 3.90 1.14
C ILE A 117 -3.47 4.88 0.32
N GLU A 118 -2.62 5.66 0.98
CA GLU A 118 -1.60 6.49 0.35
C GLU A 118 -0.22 5.91 0.63
N ILE A 119 0.60 5.84 -0.41
CA ILE A 119 1.99 5.45 -0.28
C ILE A 119 2.87 6.69 -0.49
N LYS A 120 3.86 6.86 0.41
CA LYS A 120 4.82 7.95 0.43
C LYS A 120 6.25 7.43 0.29
N LEU A 121 7.02 8.07 -0.58
CA LEU A 121 8.47 7.97 -0.62
C LEU A 121 9.03 9.30 -0.09
N PRO A 122 9.51 9.38 1.18
CA PRO A 122 10.00 10.62 1.76
C PRO A 122 11.12 11.22 0.92
N LEU A 123 11.10 12.54 0.76
CA LEU A 123 12.19 13.28 0.14
C LEU A 123 13.32 13.52 1.17
N ASN A 124 14.54 13.73 0.68
CA ASN A 124 15.72 13.91 1.53
C ASN A 124 15.46 14.90 2.69
N LYS A 125 15.67 14.41 3.93
CA LYS A 125 15.55 15.07 5.26
C LYS A 125 14.23 14.89 6.02
N GLU A 126 13.22 14.24 5.45
CA GLU A 126 11.99 13.91 6.18
C GLU A 126 12.10 12.56 6.91
N SER A 127 11.53 12.43 8.11
CA SER A 127 11.44 11.13 8.79
C SER A 127 10.26 10.31 8.25
N LEU A 128 10.36 8.98 8.30
CA LEU A 128 9.28 8.09 7.88
C LEU A 128 7.95 8.40 8.58
N GLU A 129 7.99 8.70 9.88
CA GLU A 129 6.81 9.07 10.66
C GLU A 129 6.19 10.39 10.19
N MET A 130 7.01 11.40 9.92
CA MET A 130 6.53 12.68 9.37
C MET A 130 5.85 12.48 8.02
N ALA A 131 6.47 11.70 7.12
CA ALA A 131 5.92 11.40 5.81
C ALA A 131 4.59 10.64 5.90
N ALA A 132 4.53 9.63 6.79
CA ALA A 132 3.32 8.84 7.00
C ALA A 132 2.18 9.72 7.53
N ASN A 133 2.43 10.54 8.55
CA ASN A 133 1.43 11.46 9.10
C ASN A 133 0.97 12.52 8.08
N GLN A 134 1.89 13.10 7.31
CA GLN A 134 1.53 14.03 6.24
C GLN A 134 0.66 13.38 5.16
N GLY A 135 0.88 12.12 4.83
CA GLY A 135 0.03 11.41 3.88
C GLY A 135 -1.41 11.28 4.38
N ILE A 136 -1.62 10.99 5.66
CA ILE A 136 -2.96 11.01 6.26
C ILE A 136 -3.62 12.39 6.12
N ASP A 137 -2.90 13.46 6.43
CA ASP A 137 -3.44 14.83 6.40
C ASP A 137 -3.78 15.33 4.98
N GLN A 138 -3.13 14.77 3.95
CA GLN A 138 -3.39 15.12 2.56
C GLN A 138 -4.62 14.39 1.98
N ILE A 139 -5.15 13.38 2.67
CA ILE A 139 -6.27 12.59 2.18
C ILE A 139 -7.57 13.32 2.48
N LYS A 140 -8.24 13.73 1.41
CA LYS A 140 -9.65 14.15 1.44
C LYS A 140 -10.53 12.91 1.32
N TRP A 141 -11.38 12.69 2.31
CA TRP A 141 -12.21 11.49 2.42
C TRP A 141 -13.71 11.76 2.43
N ASP A 142 -14.13 13.03 2.56
CA ASP A 142 -15.55 13.42 2.68
C ASP A 142 -16.43 12.91 1.54
N GLN A 143 -15.87 12.81 0.33
CA GLN A 143 -16.58 12.30 -0.86
C GLN A 143 -16.95 10.81 -0.77
N TYR A 144 -16.38 10.07 0.19
CA TYR A 144 -16.67 8.66 0.45
C TYR A 144 -17.62 8.47 1.63
N ILE A 145 -18.12 9.54 2.24
CA ILE A 145 -19.16 9.44 3.27
C ILE A 145 -20.47 9.01 2.61
N SER A 146 -21.09 7.97 3.14
CA SER A 146 -22.42 7.51 2.72
C SER A 146 -23.08 6.75 3.87
N ASP A 147 -24.40 6.82 3.96
CA ASP A 147 -25.23 6.11 4.95
C ASP A 147 -25.03 4.58 4.94
N LYS A 148 -24.43 4.03 3.87
CA LYS A 148 -24.13 2.59 3.71
C LYS A 148 -22.75 2.20 4.23
N ILE A 149 -21.90 3.18 4.54
CA ILE A 149 -20.52 2.96 4.99
C ILE A 149 -20.51 3.11 6.50
N GLN A 150 -19.95 2.15 7.22
CA GLN A 150 -19.85 2.22 8.68
C GLN A 150 -18.57 2.89 9.15
N GLN A 151 -17.51 2.77 8.37
CA GLN A 151 -16.18 3.21 8.76
C GLN A 151 -15.33 3.47 7.53
N ILE A 152 -14.43 4.45 7.65
CA ILE A 152 -13.41 4.73 6.65
C ILE A 152 -12.06 4.59 7.36
N PHE A 153 -11.22 3.69 6.87
CA PHE A 153 -9.85 3.56 7.29
C PHE A 153 -8.94 4.26 6.30
N ILE A 154 -8.16 5.19 6.81
CA ILE A 154 -7.17 5.94 6.03
C ILE A 154 -5.80 5.47 6.48
N PHE A 155 -5.04 4.90 5.55
CA PHE A 155 -3.68 4.42 5.73
C PHE A 155 -2.73 5.31 4.95
N SER A 156 -1.60 5.63 5.57
CA SER A 156 -0.48 6.24 4.90
C SER A 156 0.78 5.44 5.22
N ILE A 157 1.40 4.88 4.19
CA ILE A 157 2.56 4.02 4.31
C ILE A 157 3.76 4.77 3.74
N ALA A 158 4.68 5.18 4.60
CA ALA A 158 5.94 5.79 4.20
C ALA A 158 7.05 4.74 4.11
N PHE A 159 7.94 4.90 3.14
CA PHE A 159 8.98 3.94 2.84
C PHE A 159 10.35 4.56 2.60
N GLN A 160 11.40 3.94 3.15
CA GLN A 160 12.77 4.34 2.87
C GLN A 160 13.68 3.11 2.93
N GLY A 161 14.14 2.65 1.76
CA GLY A 161 14.96 1.45 1.67
C GLY A 161 14.21 0.21 2.19
N ASN A 162 14.70 -0.42 3.24
CA ASN A 162 14.06 -1.59 3.86
C ASN A 162 13.21 -1.24 5.10
N GLN A 163 12.97 0.04 5.34
CA GLN A 163 12.18 0.52 6.47
C GLN A 163 10.83 1.06 5.99
N SER A 164 9.81 0.90 6.83
CA SER A 164 8.50 1.49 6.61
C SER A 164 7.94 2.14 7.88
N CYS A 165 6.95 3.01 7.70
CA CYS A 165 6.12 3.50 8.78
C CYS A 165 4.68 3.60 8.29
N VAL A 166 3.73 3.11 9.07
CA VAL A 166 2.31 3.19 8.77
C VAL A 166 1.64 4.10 9.78
N SER A 167 1.03 5.17 9.27
CA SER A 167 0.06 5.96 10.02
C SER A 167 -1.34 5.56 9.63
N VAL A 168 -2.26 5.62 10.59
CA VAL A 168 -3.66 5.29 10.36
C VAL A 168 -4.59 6.31 10.99
N ARG A 169 -5.70 6.60 10.31
CA ARG A 169 -6.80 7.40 10.83
C ARG A 169 -8.13 6.69 10.57
N ILE A 170 -8.93 6.59 11.61
CA ILE A 170 -10.32 6.11 11.53
C ILE A 170 -11.21 7.34 11.37
N CYS A 171 -12.08 7.30 10.37
CA CYS A 171 -13.13 8.29 10.19
C CYS A 171 -14.49 7.59 10.26
N GLU A 172 -15.31 8.02 11.21
CA GLU A 172 -16.70 7.59 11.30
C GLU A 172 -17.56 8.54 10.47
N PRO A 173 -18.41 8.02 9.56
CA PRO A 173 -19.38 8.86 8.88
C PRO A 173 -20.34 9.44 9.92
N ILE A 174 -20.49 10.76 9.91
CA ILE A 174 -21.40 11.48 10.81
C ILE A 174 -22.82 10.98 10.50
N LYS A 175 -23.47 10.38 11.50
CA LYS A 175 -24.88 9.94 11.43
C LYS A 175 -25.85 11.12 11.41
#